data_AF-A0A923YF89-F1
#
_entry.id   AF-A0A923YF89-F1
#
_cell.length_a   1.000
_cell.length_b   1.000
_cell.length_c   1.000
_cell.angle_alpha   90.00
_cell.angle_beta   90.00
_cell.angle_gamma   90.00
#
_symmetry.space_group_name_H-M   'P 1'
#
loop_
_entity.id
_entity.type
_entity.pdbx_description
1 polymer ?
#
loop_
_entity_poly.entity_id
_entity_poly.type
_entity_poly.pdbx_seq_one_letter_code
_entity_poly.pdbx_strand_id
1 'polypeptide(L)'
;MKTKYLEMSESVDLQEPSTINHLRLDNLDEFLNSYDPIAYYVSPFSVLAQLESKVKLHRDPEEIIFCTYKPDGEVMFRFVNQKIDKGLKIVTYHYLSHV
;
A
#
# COMPACT_ATOMS: atom_id res chain seq x y z
N MET A 1 14.55 -22.98 51.75
CA MET A 1 14.26 -21.87 50.79
C MET A 1 13.60 -22.48 49.57
N LYS A 2 12.34 -22.11 49.26
CA LYS A 2 11.61 -22.58 48.08
C LYS A 2 11.85 -21.58 46.95
N THR A 3 12.57 -21.98 45.91
CA THR A 3 12.73 -21.19 44.69
C THR A 3 11.44 -21.31 43.88
N LYS A 4 10.63 -20.25 43.83
CA LYS A 4 9.52 -20.12 42.89
C LYS A 4 10.12 -19.85 41.51
N TYR A 5 9.94 -20.79 40.58
CA TYR A 5 10.11 -20.49 39.17
C TYR A 5 8.88 -19.68 38.73
N LEU A 6 9.10 -18.43 38.31
CA LEU A 6 8.11 -17.72 37.52
C LEU A 6 8.08 -18.39 36.14
N GLU A 7 6.99 -19.08 35.84
CA GLU A 7 6.66 -19.44 34.47
C GLU A 7 6.31 -18.14 33.75
N MET A 8 7.28 -17.58 33.04
CA MET A 8 7.02 -16.58 32.01
C MET A 8 6.26 -17.28 30.89
N SER A 9 4.94 -17.17 30.92
CA SER A 9 4.09 -17.41 29.76
C SER A 9 4.36 -16.29 28.74
N GLU A 10 5.50 -16.34 28.06
CA GLU A 10 5.64 -15.64 26.80
C GLU A 10 4.76 -16.38 25.80
N SER A 11 3.50 -15.94 25.67
CA SER A 11 2.79 -16.07 24.42
C SER A 11 3.60 -15.30 23.39
N VAL A 12 4.58 -15.97 22.80
CA VAL A 12 5.21 -15.57 21.56
C VAL A 12 4.08 -15.61 20.55
N ASP A 13 3.41 -14.47 20.40
CA ASP A 13 2.60 -14.19 19.24
C ASP A 13 3.58 -14.35 18.08
N LEU A 14 3.51 -15.50 17.41
CA LEU A 14 4.24 -15.77 16.19
C LEU A 14 3.65 -14.80 15.16
N GLN A 15 4.05 -13.53 15.27
CA GLN A 15 3.76 -12.51 14.30
C GLN A 15 4.28 -13.08 12.99
N GLU A 16 3.33 -13.46 12.13
CA GLU A 16 3.60 -13.87 10.77
C GLU A 16 4.65 -12.91 10.20
N PRO A 17 5.69 -13.43 9.51
CA PRO A 17 6.75 -12.58 8.98
C PRO A 17 6.09 -11.43 8.26
N SER A 18 6.43 -10.19 8.67
CA SER A 18 5.85 -8.95 8.17
C SER A 18 5.90 -8.95 6.65
N THR A 19 4.82 -9.43 6.03
CA THR A 19 4.84 -9.78 4.62
C THR A 19 4.67 -8.47 3.90
N ILE A 20 5.78 -7.96 3.37
CA ILE A 20 5.78 -6.71 2.62
C ILE A 20 4.76 -6.85 1.49
N ASN A 21 3.83 -5.90 1.43
CA ASN A 21 2.84 -5.87 0.37
C ASN A 21 3.51 -5.46 -0.94
N HIS A 22 3.26 -6.22 -2.00
CA HIS A 22 3.57 -5.85 -3.37
C HIS A 22 2.38 -5.10 -3.97
N LEU A 23 2.60 -3.84 -4.32
CA LEU A 23 1.57 -3.03 -4.98
C LEU A 23 1.38 -3.47 -6.43
N ARG A 24 0.12 -3.58 -6.84
CA ARG A 24 -0.28 -3.71 -8.24
C ARG A 24 -1.34 -2.65 -8.56
N LEU A 25 -1.22 -2.02 -9.72
CA LEU A 25 -2.30 -1.28 -10.37
C LEU A 25 -2.86 -2.14 -11.50
N ASP A 26 -4.18 -2.33 -11.55
CA ASP A 26 -4.83 -3.12 -12.60
C ASP A 26 -5.12 -2.30 -13.88
N ASN A 27 -5.13 -0.97 -13.78
CA ASN A 27 -5.24 -0.01 -14.89
C ASN A 27 -4.04 0.96 -14.95
N LEU A 28 -2.83 0.43 -14.83
CA LEU A 28 -1.59 1.23 -14.86
C LEU A 28 -1.49 2.14 -16.10
N ASP A 29 -1.84 1.63 -17.28
CA ASP A 29 -1.76 2.41 -18.52
C ASP A 29 -2.71 3.62 -18.51
N GLU A 30 -3.90 3.47 -17.96
CA GLU A 30 -4.87 4.57 -17.80
C GLU A 30 -4.32 5.64 -16.87
N PHE A 31 -3.76 5.24 -15.74
CA PHE A 31 -3.08 6.14 -14.81
C PHE A 31 -1.92 6.91 -15.48
N LEU A 32 -1.06 6.23 -16.23
CA LEU A 32 0.08 6.88 -16.88
C LEU A 32 -0.37 7.84 -17.99
N ASN A 33 -1.42 7.46 -18.74
CA ASN A 33 -1.98 8.28 -19.83
C ASN A 33 -2.80 9.47 -19.32
N SER A 34 -3.18 9.51 -18.04
CA SER A 34 -3.90 10.65 -17.46
C SER A 34 -3.01 11.88 -17.25
N TYR A 35 -1.69 11.73 -17.36
CA TYR A 35 -0.73 12.82 -17.16
C TYR A 35 -0.52 13.61 -18.45
N ASP A 36 -0.87 14.90 -18.40
CA ASP A 36 -0.51 15.85 -19.45
C ASP A 36 0.93 16.35 -19.23
N PRO A 37 1.86 16.11 -20.18
CA PRO A 37 3.25 16.55 -20.07
C PRO A 37 3.44 18.08 -20.06
N ILE A 38 2.40 18.85 -20.38
CA ILE A 38 2.46 20.32 -20.47
C ILE A 38 2.14 20.99 -19.12
N ALA A 39 1.47 20.29 -18.20
CA ALA A 39 1.01 20.86 -16.94
C ALA A 39 1.95 20.58 -15.75
N TYR A 40 1.91 21.47 -14.75
CA TYR A 40 2.81 21.48 -13.60
C TYR A 40 2.42 20.39 -12.58
N TYR A 41 2.72 19.13 -12.90
CA TYR A 41 2.42 17.96 -12.06
C TYR A 41 3.69 17.37 -11.46
N VAL A 42 3.58 16.73 -10.30
CA VAL A 42 4.62 15.77 -9.87
C VAL A 42 4.54 14.54 -10.77
N SER A 43 5.70 13.94 -11.03
CA SER A 43 5.82 12.75 -11.87
C SER A 43 4.86 11.63 -11.43
N PRO A 44 4.23 10.89 -12.36
CA PRO A 44 3.42 9.72 -12.02
C PRO A 44 4.18 8.71 -11.15
N PHE A 45 5.49 8.57 -11.34
CA PHE A 45 6.32 7.69 -10.53
C PHE A 45 6.45 8.17 -9.06
N SER A 46 6.43 9.47 -8.82
CA SER A 46 6.42 10.03 -7.45
C SER A 46 5.10 9.73 -6.75
N VAL A 47 4.00 9.73 -7.50
CA VAL A 47 2.67 9.35 -6.99
C VAL A 47 2.62 7.85 -6.69
N LEU A 48 3.17 7.00 -7.57
CA LEU A 48 3.28 5.55 -7.32
C LEU A 48 4.12 5.24 -6.08
N ALA A 49 5.22 5.96 -5.87
CA ALA A 49 6.04 5.80 -4.67
C ALA A 49 5.28 6.18 -3.39
N GLN A 50 4.44 7.23 -3.44
CA GLN A 50 3.56 7.58 -2.32
C GLN A 50 2.55 6.46 -2.05
N LEU A 51 1.88 5.95 -3.08
CA LEU A 51 0.91 4.85 -2.94
C LEU A 51 1.59 3.60 -2.36
N GLU A 52 2.76 3.22 -2.89
CA GLU A 52 3.54 2.09 -2.38
C GLU A 52 3.88 2.29 -0.91
N SER A 53 4.35 3.48 -0.50
CA SER A 53 4.71 3.75 0.90
C SER A 53 3.54 3.56 1.88
N LYS A 54 2.33 3.92 1.45
CA LYS A 54 1.10 3.74 2.24
C LYS A 54 0.66 2.28 2.31
N VAL A 55 0.89 1.51 1.25
CA VAL A 55 0.45 0.11 1.19
C VAL A 55 1.48 -0.85 1.81
N LYS A 56 2.78 -0.56 1.69
CA LYS A 56 3.88 -1.51 1.93
C LYS A 56 3.83 -2.27 3.26
N LEU A 57 3.46 -1.59 4.34
CA LEU A 57 3.46 -2.13 5.71
C LEU A 57 2.07 -2.24 6.33
N HIS A 58 1.01 -1.91 5.58
CA HIS A 58 -0.36 -1.96 6.09
C HIS A 58 -0.89 -3.39 6.06
N ARG A 59 -1.26 -3.93 7.23
CA ARG A 59 -1.86 -5.27 7.34
C ARG A 59 -3.18 -5.35 6.57
N ASP A 60 -4.02 -4.32 6.75
CA ASP A 60 -5.30 -4.19 6.08
C ASP A 60 -5.24 -2.98 5.13
N PRO A 61 -5.31 -3.22 3.80
CA PRO A 61 -5.31 -2.14 2.82
C PRO A 61 -6.53 -1.23 2.98
N GLU A 62 -6.31 0.09 2.89
CA GLU A 62 -7.39 1.07 2.91
C GLU A 62 -8.25 0.97 1.65
N GLU A 63 -9.57 1.16 1.77
CA GLU A 63 -10.48 1.06 0.63
C GLU A 63 -10.19 2.13 -0.44
N ILE A 64 -9.81 3.34 0.00
CA ILE A 64 -9.46 4.47 -0.84
C ILE A 64 -8.18 5.11 -0.33
N ILE A 65 -7.22 5.37 -1.22
CA ILE A 65 -6.00 6.12 -0.93
C ILE A 65 -5.93 7.34 -1.83
N PHE A 66 -5.65 8.49 -1.22
CA PHE A 66 -5.32 9.73 -1.92
C PHE A 66 -3.81 9.93 -1.98
N CYS A 67 -3.30 10.33 -3.14
CA CYS A 67 -1.89 10.72 -3.31
C CYS A 67 -1.82 12.10 -3.96
N THR A 68 -0.90 12.95 -3.50
CA THR A 68 -0.76 14.30 -4.02
C THR A 68 -0.10 14.27 -5.40
N TYR A 69 -0.77 14.81 -6.43
CA TYR A 69 -0.22 14.92 -7.81
C TYR A 69 0.12 16.37 -8.23
N LYS A 70 -0.31 17.36 -7.45
CA LYS A 70 0.05 18.79 -7.54
C LYS A 70 -0.23 19.47 -6.19
N PRO A 71 0.23 20.72 -5.93
CA PRO A 71 0.08 21.38 -4.62
C PRO A 71 -1.35 21.35 -4.04
N ASP A 72 -2.35 21.52 -4.89
CA ASP A 72 -3.77 21.54 -4.51
C ASP A 72 -4.57 20.46 -5.25
N GLY A 73 -3.99 19.29 -5.49
CA GLY A 73 -4.70 18.21 -6.17
C GLY A 73 -4.22 16.83 -5.80
N GLU A 74 -5.20 15.94 -5.71
CA GLU A 74 -4.99 14.55 -5.34
C GLU A 74 -5.46 13.60 -6.45
N VAL A 75 -4.83 12.45 -6.52
CA VAL A 75 -5.31 11.32 -7.29
C VAL A 75 -5.87 10.29 -6.32
N MET A 76 -6.97 9.66 -6.74
CA MET A 76 -7.65 8.66 -5.95
C MET A 76 -7.40 7.26 -6.50
N PHE A 77 -7.05 6.34 -5.60
CA PHE A 77 -6.88 4.93 -5.87
C PHE A 77 -7.87 4.13 -5.01
N ARG A 78 -8.59 3.18 -5.63
CA ARG A 78 -9.52 2.29 -4.94
C ARG A 78 -8.95 0.90 -4.81
N PHE A 79 -9.01 0.32 -3.63
CA PHE A 79 -8.66 -1.06 -3.39
C PHE A 79 -9.58 -2.00 -4.17
N VAL A 80 -8.99 -2.98 -4.86
CA VAL A 80 -9.72 -3.97 -5.65
C VAL A 80 -9.72 -5.31 -4.94
N ASN A 81 -8.52 -5.82 -4.63
CA ASN A 81 -8.36 -7.09 -3.95
C ASN A 81 -6.96 -7.24 -3.34
N GLN A 82 -6.84 -8.25 -2.48
CA GLN A 82 -5.56 -8.76 -2.02
C GLN A 82 -5.49 -10.26 -2.28
N LYS A 83 -4.32 -10.74 -2.69
CA LYS A 83 -4.07 -12.18 -2.86
C LYS A 83 -2.65 -12.55 -2.45
N ILE A 84 -2.45 -13.80 -2.06
CA ILE A 84 -1.12 -14.35 -1.86
C ILE A 84 -0.77 -15.18 -3.10
N ASP A 85 0.33 -14.85 -3.77
CA ASP A 85 0.84 -15.58 -4.93
C ASP A 85 2.32 -15.90 -4.71
N LYS A 86 2.68 -17.19 -4.70
CA LYS A 86 4.05 -17.67 -4.45
C LYS A 86 4.70 -17.09 -3.18
N GLY A 87 3.89 -16.92 -2.12
CA GLY A 87 4.35 -16.35 -0.84
C GLY A 87 4.46 -14.81 -0.82
N LEU A 88 4.11 -14.14 -1.92
CA LEU A 88 4.04 -12.67 -1.98
C LEU A 88 2.61 -12.22 -1.74
N LYS A 89 2.42 -11.28 -0.81
CA LYS A 89 1.14 -10.61 -0.63
C LYS A 89 1.03 -9.49 -1.68
N ILE A 90 0.14 -9.67 -2.65
CA ILE A 90 -0.11 -8.70 -3.72
C ILE A 90 -1.38 -7.95 -3.37
N VAL A 91 -1.28 -6.62 -3.31
CA VAL A 91 -2.39 -5.71 -3.05
C VAL A 91 -2.67 -4.92 -4.32
N THR A 92 -3.88 -5.09 -4.86
CA THR A 92 -4.30 -4.47 -6.12
C THR A 92 -5.16 -3.25 -5.87
N TYR A 93 -4.79 -2.13 -6.49
CA TYR A 93 -5.58 -0.91 -6.56
C TYR A 93 -5.96 -0.60 -8.00
N HIS A 94 -7.00 0.22 -8.15
CA HIS A 94 -7.49 0.79 -9.40
C HIS A 94 -7.40 2.31 -9.31
N TYR A 95 -6.79 2.95 -10.30
CA TYR A 95 -6.84 4.40 -10.46
C TYR A 95 -8.27 4.82 -10.86
N LEU A 96 -8.81 5.86 -10.22
CA LEU A 96 -10.14 6.38 -10.53
C LEU A 96 -10.08 7.68 -11.34
N SER A 97 -9.60 8.75 -10.71
CA SER A 97 -9.49 10.07 -11.34
C SER A 97 -8.66 11.02 -10.47
N HIS A 98 -8.43 12.21 -11.00
CA HIS A 98 -8.00 13.36 -10.22
C HIS A 98 -9.19 13.97 -9.46
N VAL A 99 -8.91 14.54 -8.28
CA VAL A 99 -9.82 15.36 -7.47
C VAL A 99 -9.26 16.78 -7.39
#